data_AF-A0A2D1U1Z2-F1
#
_entry.id   AF-A0A2D1U1Z2-F1
#
_cell.length_a   1.000
_cell.length_b   1.000
_cell.length_c   1.000
_cell.angle_alpha   90.00
_cell.angle_beta   90.00
_cell.angle_gamma   90.00
#
_symmetry.space_group_name_H-M   'P 1'
#
loop_
_entity.id
_entity.type
_entity.pdbx_description
1 polymer ?
#
loop_
_entity_poly.entity_id
_entity_poly.type
_entity_poly.pdbx_seq_one_letter_code
_entity_poly.pdbx_strand_id
1 'polypeptide(L)'
;MDLMKKIFLTSIILFLSATAMACPACEQQQPKLLKVITHGAGPDSNWDYVIVSITAIIVLFCLFFSVKWLLRPGEKSATHIKFSILNLD
;
A
#
# COMPACT_ATOMS: atom_id res chain seq x y z
N MET A 1 -14.67 -17.94 -9.45
CA MET A 1 -14.63 -16.67 -10.21
C MET A 1 -13.75 -16.88 -11.43
N ASP A 2 -14.37 -16.91 -12.62
CA ASP A 2 -13.67 -17.22 -13.88
C ASP A 2 -12.50 -16.28 -14.15
N LEU A 3 -11.46 -16.78 -14.80
CA LEU A 3 -10.23 -16.04 -15.11
C LEU A 3 -10.51 -14.70 -15.80
N MET A 4 -11.47 -14.69 -16.74
CA MET A 4 -11.91 -13.49 -17.45
C MET A 4 -12.53 -12.44 -16.53
N LYS A 5 -13.34 -12.86 -15.54
CA LYS A 5 -13.92 -11.94 -14.54
C LYS A 5 -12.83 -11.34 -13.66
N LYS A 6 -11.81 -12.12 -13.27
CA LYS A 6 -10.68 -11.61 -12.48
C LYS A 6 -9.88 -10.58 -13.26
N ILE A 7 -9.51 -10.87 -14.51
CA ILE A 7 -8.77 -9.94 -15.39
C ILE A 7 -9.56 -8.64 -15.59
N PHE A 8 -10.86 -8.75 -15.85
CA PHE A 8 -11.72 -7.58 -16.01
C PHE A 8 -11.79 -6.72 -14.74
N LEU A 9 -11.97 -7.34 -13.56
CA LEU A 9 -11.98 -6.62 -12.29
C LEU A 9 -10.63 -5.95 -12.01
N THR A 10 -9.52 -6.67 -12.22
CA THR A 10 -8.16 -6.13 -12.03
C THR A 10 -7.89 -4.97 -12.99
N SER A 11 -8.36 -5.05 -14.24
CA SER A 11 -8.22 -3.96 -15.21
C SER A 11 -9.01 -2.72 -14.81
N ILE A 12 -10.22 -2.88 -14.26
CA ILE A 12 -11.02 -1.75 -13.75
C ILE A 12 -10.32 -1.07 -12.58
N ILE A 13 -9.79 -1.85 -11.64
CA ILE A 13 -9.05 -1.32 -10.48
C ILE A 13 -7.82 -0.55 -10.94
N LEU A 14 -7.07 -1.09 -11.91
CA LEU A 14 -5.90 -0.43 -12.47
C LEU A 14 -6.27 0.88 -13.16
N PHE A 15 -7.37 0.91 -13.92
CA PHE A 15 -7.84 2.11 -14.60
C PHE A 15 -8.29 3.20 -13.63
N LEU A 16 -9.02 2.83 -12.57
CA LEU A 16 -9.41 3.77 -11.51
C LEU A 16 -8.18 4.37 -10.81
N SER A 17 -7.11 3.59 -10.63
CA SER A 17 -5.86 4.07 -10.03
C SER A 17 -5.10 5.10 -10.88
N ALA A 18 -5.37 5.20 -12.20
CA ALA A 18 -4.75 6.20 -13.06
C ALA A 18 -5.13 7.65 -12.69
N THR A 19 -6.25 7.85 -11.96
CA THR A 19 -6.64 9.16 -11.43
C THR A 19 -5.73 9.66 -10.29
N ALA A 20 -4.87 8.79 -9.75
CA ALA A 20 -3.94 9.14 -8.68
C ALA A 20 -2.69 9.93 -9.16
N MET A 21 -2.60 10.24 -10.45
CA MET A 21 -1.49 11.03 -11.01
C MET A 21 -1.65 12.53 -10.69
N ALA A 22 -0.52 13.24 -10.59
CA ALA A 22 -0.52 14.68 -10.35
C ALA A 22 -1.13 15.44 -11.54
N CYS A 23 -1.97 16.44 -11.27
CA CYS A 23 -2.29 17.46 -12.29
C CYS A 23 -1.11 18.45 -12.42
N PRO A 24 -1.03 19.24 -13.52
CA PRO A 24 0.09 20.17 -13.74
C PRO A 24 0.30 21.17 -12.59
N ALA A 25 -0.78 21.58 -11.91
CA ALA A 25 -0.69 22.47 -10.76
C ALA A 25 -0.02 21.79 -9.55
N CYS A 26 -0.43 20.56 -9.23
CA CYS A 26 0.14 19.79 -8.13
C CYS A 26 1.61 19.39 -8.39
N GLU A 27 1.96 19.07 -9.64
CA GLU A 27 3.33 18.67 -10.00
C GLU A 27 4.37 19.77 -9.69
N GLN A 28 4.01 21.05 -9.86
CA GLN A 28 4.90 22.17 -9.55
C GLN A 28 5.17 22.29 -8.04
N GLN A 29 4.20 21.92 -7.21
CA GLN A 29 4.26 21.99 -5.75
C GLN A 29 4.83 20.70 -5.13
N GLN A 30 5.21 19.72 -5.94
CA GLN A 30 5.76 18.45 -5.46
C GLN A 30 7.29 18.47 -5.33
N PRO A 31 7.84 17.75 -4.35
CA PRO A 31 9.29 17.58 -4.21
C PRO A 31 9.85 16.84 -5.42
N LYS A 32 11.09 17.16 -5.82
CA LYS A 32 11.73 16.65 -7.07
C LYS A 32 11.62 15.13 -7.27
N LEU A 33 11.66 14.35 -6.19
CA LEU A 33 11.59 12.89 -6.22
C LEU A 33 10.17 12.33 -6.41
N LEU A 34 9.14 13.08 -6.01
CA LEU A 34 7.74 12.64 -6.06
C LEU A 34 6.90 13.39 -7.10
N LYS A 35 7.54 14.16 -7.99
CA LYS A 35 6.84 14.81 -9.09
C LYS A 35 6.16 13.77 -9.97
N VAL A 36 4.94 14.07 -10.42
CA VAL A 36 4.11 13.27 -11.34
C VAL A 36 3.46 12.02 -10.70
N ILE A 37 4.04 11.45 -9.65
CA ILE A 37 3.60 10.15 -9.10
C ILE A 37 2.47 10.24 -8.08
N THR A 38 2.33 11.37 -7.38
CA THR A 38 1.30 11.53 -6.34
C THR A 38 0.25 12.53 -6.78
N HIS A 39 -1.02 12.32 -6.44
CA HIS A 39 -2.03 13.37 -6.57
C HIS A 39 -1.95 14.30 -5.34
N GLY A 40 -2.11 15.62 -5.54
CA GLY A 40 -2.07 16.61 -4.47
C GLY A 40 -0.73 17.34 -4.32
N ALA A 41 -0.75 18.48 -3.60
CA ALA A 41 0.43 19.27 -3.32
C ALA A 41 1.40 18.52 -2.39
N GLY A 42 2.69 18.83 -2.50
CA GLY A 42 3.70 18.33 -1.57
C GLY A 42 3.57 18.97 -0.18
N PRO A 43 4.39 18.53 0.78
CA PRO A 43 4.44 19.14 2.11
C PRO A 43 4.86 20.62 2.02
N ASP A 44 4.12 21.49 2.71
CA ASP A 44 4.33 22.95 2.66
C ASP A 44 5.55 23.40 3.49
N SER A 45 5.82 22.74 4.62
CA SER A 45 6.90 23.09 5.54
C SER A 45 7.91 21.96 5.77
N ASN A 46 9.12 22.32 6.23
CA ASN A 46 10.16 21.33 6.59
C ASN A 46 9.70 20.35 7.67
N TRP A 47 8.81 20.78 8.57
CA TRP A 47 8.25 19.91 9.61
C TRP A 47 7.31 18.86 9.04
N ASP A 48 6.58 19.20 7.99
CA ASP A 48 5.69 18.25 7.31
C ASP A 48 6.51 17.12 6.65
N TYR A 49 7.68 17.44 6.10
CA TYR A 49 8.62 16.41 5.60
C TYR A 49 9.11 15.47 6.71
N VAL A 50 9.38 15.98 7.91
CA VAL A 50 9.78 15.15 9.06
C VAL A 50 8.66 14.22 9.47
N ILE A 51 7.44 14.74 9.62
CA ILE A 51 6.25 13.96 10.00
C ILE A 51 5.96 12.86 8.98
N VAL A 52 5.93 13.21 7.69
CA VAL A 52 5.69 12.25 6.60
C VAL A 52 6.77 11.18 6.57
N SER A 53 8.04 11.54 6.74
CA SER A 53 9.15 10.58 6.74
C SER A 53 9.07 9.59 7.90
N ILE A 54 8.78 10.07 9.12
CA ILE A 54 8.61 9.21 10.30
C ILE A 54 7.41 8.28 10.11
N THR A 55 6.30 8.82 9.61
CA THR A 55 5.09 8.04 9.33
C THR A 55 5.37 6.93 8.31
N ALA A 56 6.09 7.24 7.23
CA ALA A 56 6.47 6.26 6.23
C ALA A 56 7.32 5.12 6.83
N ILE A 57 8.28 5.45 7.71
CA ILE A 57 9.10 4.44 8.41
C ILE A 57 8.22 3.53 9.28
N ILE A 58 7.28 4.10 10.05
CA ILE A 58 6.37 3.33 10.90
C ILE A 58 5.50 2.40 10.05
N VAL A 59 4.93 2.90 8.95
CA VAL A 59 4.09 2.10 8.05
C VAL A 59 4.89 0.96 7.43
N LEU A 60 6.12 1.20 6.97
CA LEU A 60 6.99 0.15 6.42
C LEU A 60 7.32 -0.91 7.47
N PHE A 61 7.56 -0.50 8.71
CA PHE A 61 7.78 -1.42 9.83
C PHE A 61 6.53 -2.28 10.08
N CYS A 62 5.35 -1.66 10.20
CA CYS A 62 4.08 -2.37 10.36
C CYS A 62 3.81 -3.33 9.20
N LEU A 63 4.02 -2.91 7.96
CA LEU A 63 3.86 -3.74 6.77
C LEU A 63 4.81 -4.93 6.79
N PHE A 64 6.09 -4.72 7.12
CA PHE A 64 7.07 -5.78 7.26
C PHE A 64 6.63 -6.84 8.27
N PHE A 65 6.20 -6.43 9.48
CA PHE A 65 5.74 -7.38 10.50
C PHE A 65 4.43 -8.06 10.13
N SER A 66 3.51 -7.33 9.51
CA SER A 66 2.27 -7.89 8.99
C SER A 66 2.56 -9.02 7.99
N VAL A 67 3.40 -8.77 6.99
CA VAL A 67 3.80 -9.79 6.00
C VAL A 67 4.57 -10.92 6.66
N LYS A 68 5.55 -10.61 7.53
CA LYS A 68 6.38 -11.60 8.22
C LYS A 68 5.53 -12.61 8.99
N TRP A 69 4.58 -12.15 9.78
CA TRP A 69 3.73 -13.02 10.60
C TRP A 69 2.60 -13.67 9.80
N LEU A 70 2.17 -13.07 8.70
CA LEU A 70 1.24 -13.71 7.77
C LEU A 70 1.90 -14.92 7.10
N LEU A 71 3.13 -14.77 6.61
CA LEU A 71 3.88 -15.84 5.93
C LEU A 71 4.38 -16.90 6.91
N ARG A 72 5.04 -16.49 8.01
CA ARG A 72 5.63 -17.37 9.01
C ARG A 72 5.22 -16.91 10.41
N PRO A 73 4.00 -17.25 10.87
CA PRO A 73 3.65 -17.06 12.26
C PRO A 73 4.58 -17.94 13.10
N GLY A 74 5.17 -17.38 14.15
CA GLY A 74 5.97 -18.14 15.12
C GLY A 74 5.13 -19.04 16.03
N GLU A 75 3.82 -19.13 15.77
CA GLU A 75 2.87 -19.92 16.53
C GLU A 75 3.00 -21.41 16.16
N LYS A 76 3.10 -22.25 17.19
CA LYS A 76 3.24 -23.71 17.07
C LYS A 76 1.95 -24.46 17.40
N SER A 77 0.95 -23.76 17.93
CA SER A 77 -0.34 -24.35 18.25
C SER A 77 -1.12 -24.75 17.00
N ALA A 78 -1.56 -26.00 16.95
CA ALA A 78 -2.40 -26.55 15.88
C ALA A 78 -3.80 -25.91 15.83
N THR A 79 -4.26 -25.24 16.90
CA THR A 79 -5.57 -24.57 16.98
C THR A 79 -5.55 -23.12 16.51
N HIS A 80 -4.42 -22.64 15.98
CA HIS A 80 -4.32 -21.27 15.50
C HIS A 80 -5.18 -21.03 14.25
N ILE A 81 -5.81 -19.84 14.17
CA ILE A 81 -6.75 -19.46 13.09
C ILE A 81 -6.17 -19.65 11.68
N LYS A 82 -4.85 -19.51 11.51
CA LYS A 82 -4.17 -19.77 10.22
C LYS A 82 -4.28 -21.23 9.77
N PHE A 83 -4.19 -22.20 10.68
CA PHE A 83 -4.36 -23.63 10.34
C PHE A 83 -5.84 -23.94 10.09
N SER A 84 -6.76 -23.25 10.77
CA SER A 84 -8.20 -23.37 10.55
C SER A 84 -8.64 -22.94 9.14
N ILE A 85 -7.95 -21.98 8.53
CA ILE A 85 -8.27 -21.47 7.18
C ILE A 85 -7.53 -22.24 6.09
N LEU A 86 -6.34 -22.80 6.38
CA LEU A 86 -5.53 -23.54 5.41
C LEU A 86 -5.82 -25.05 5.38
N ASN A 87 -6.35 -25.63 6.46
CA ASN A 87 -6.95 -26.97 6.49
C ASN A 87 -8.49 -26.84 6.45
N LEU A 88 -9.00 -26.31 5.35
CA LEU A 88 -10.42 -26.48 5.01
C LEU A 88 -10.53 -27.80 4.25
N ASP A 89 -10.74 -28.89 4.98
CA ASP A 89 -11.30 -30.13 4.42
C ASP A 89 -12.80 -29.93 4.12
#